data_AF-A0A533WPL4-F1
#
_entry.id   AF-A0A533WPL4-F1
#
_cell.length_a   1.000
_cell.length_b   1.000
_cell.length_c   1.000
_cell.angle_alpha   90.00
_cell.angle_beta   90.00
_cell.angle_gamma   90.00
#
_symmetry.space_group_name_H-M   'P 1'
#
loop_
_entity.id
_entity.type
_entity.pdbx_description
1 polymer ?
#
loop_
_entity_poly.entity_id
_entity_poly.type
_entity_poly.pdbx_seq_one_letter_code
_entity_poly.pdbx_strand_id
1 'polypeptide(L)'
;MDSLEFCDLCFQRGKPNLCETYKGSFTKTSPLHFSVQAKLDRILARLGLRARLVDRRWTCVTDSKRKEFIDSLWGIGASVHTLDDHAKVLSRLYKPEIRTPGKTVPVELSDSQSWDEFDPKSRNWIPVEISKKAKSTGTVHLGNILRRSGIDGKTYFRTNEDKDGIVLVPIEERAAYNIASILAWKITISWKSDNTGEHVFLDTNDLGIIPDEISSFLERLGTRDRKTSHILVFDTEDFELVKSTLGYIKIGFEDSPAGTIIPEKKSDAAILISQIEKKRLGVLSGIIQEMGGVIAIQNDSIAISGKRGAINVSFVQDDKSAQDGTAVRVSISALSEPSRLAEILSVIKKRLGLSDLPLDSTISVWWPIITDSDLQYVIQSAISWYSSNPVLACKIIGEADKFEKVKQWHTNIKEGKVRSSLDTITLGKIIRYQQSNQMTP
;
A
#
# COMPACT_ATOMS: atom_id res chain seq x y z
N MET A 1 -12.66 8.76 10.42
CA MET A 1 -12.39 8.09 11.71
C MET A 1 -12.43 9.14 12.79
N ASP A 2 -13.13 8.86 13.88
CA ASP A 2 -13.09 9.75 15.04
C ASP A 2 -11.72 9.64 15.73
N SER A 3 -11.24 10.72 16.34
CA SER A 3 -9.97 10.72 17.09
C SER A 3 -10.13 9.97 18.42
N LEU A 4 -9.07 9.30 18.92
CA LEU A 4 -9.16 8.49 20.16
C LEU A 4 -9.66 9.33 21.35
N GLU A 5 -9.40 10.64 21.35
CA GLU A 5 -9.85 11.59 22.37
C GLU A 5 -11.38 11.73 22.50
N PHE A 6 -12.13 11.18 21.54
CA PHE A 6 -13.60 11.08 21.55
C PHE A 6 -14.09 9.65 21.71
N CYS A 7 -13.22 8.71 22.08
CA CYS A 7 -13.61 7.34 22.27
C CYS A 7 -14.47 7.20 23.54
N ASP A 8 -15.79 7.11 23.34
CA ASP A 8 -16.76 6.94 24.42
C ASP A 8 -16.54 5.64 25.21
N LEU A 9 -15.95 4.62 24.60
CA LEU A 9 -15.57 3.39 25.30
C LEU A 9 -14.48 3.64 26.35
N CYS A 10 -13.50 4.48 26.03
CA CYS A 10 -12.36 4.72 26.91
C CYS A 10 -12.68 5.68 28.05
N PHE A 11 -13.55 6.65 27.83
CA PHE A 11 -13.73 7.78 28.75
C PHE A 11 -15.05 7.81 29.51
N GLN A 12 -15.69 6.64 29.68
CA GLN A 12 -16.93 6.51 30.45
C GLN A 12 -16.83 7.07 31.89
N ARG A 13 -15.63 7.06 32.48
CA ARG A 13 -15.36 7.50 33.86
C ARG A 13 -14.64 8.86 33.95
N GLY A 14 -14.51 9.58 32.82
CA GLY A 14 -13.81 10.86 32.74
C GLY A 14 -12.66 10.86 31.74
N LYS A 15 -12.33 12.05 31.22
CA LYS A 15 -11.26 12.24 30.24
C LYS A 15 -9.90 12.42 30.93
N PRO A 16 -8.82 11.81 30.39
CA PRO A 16 -7.46 12.05 30.87
C PRO A 16 -7.03 13.50 30.59
N ASN A 17 -5.85 13.89 31.03
CA ASN A 17 -5.26 15.18 30.65
C ASN A 17 -4.70 15.13 29.22
N LEU A 18 -4.04 14.02 28.87
CA LEU A 18 -3.52 13.78 27.53
C LEU A 18 -4.01 12.43 26.99
N CYS A 19 -4.26 12.38 25.69
CA CYS A 19 -4.62 11.16 24.97
C CYS A 19 -3.65 10.98 23.80
N GLU A 20 -3.10 9.77 23.67
CA GLU A 20 -2.36 9.36 22.48
C GLU A 20 -3.35 9.10 21.33
N THR A 21 -3.47 10.03 20.39
CA THR A 21 -4.45 9.94 19.30
C THR A 21 -3.99 9.04 18.16
N TYR A 22 -2.69 9.11 17.87
CA TYR A 22 -1.93 8.23 16.99
C TYR A 22 -0.63 7.89 17.71
N LYS A 23 0.05 6.84 17.28
CA LYS A 23 1.34 6.46 17.86
C LYS A 23 2.29 7.66 17.93
N GLY A 24 2.72 8.00 19.14
CA GLY A 24 3.62 9.14 19.39
C GLY A 24 2.98 10.52 19.22
N SER A 25 1.67 10.63 19.06
CA SER A 25 0.94 11.90 18.95
C SER A 25 -0.02 12.08 20.11
N PHE A 26 0.24 13.06 20.98
CA PHE A 26 -0.51 13.32 22.19
C PHE A 26 -1.31 14.61 22.08
N THR A 27 -2.63 14.52 22.26
CA THR A 27 -3.53 15.68 22.31
C THR A 27 -3.99 15.92 23.73
N LYS A 28 -4.03 17.19 24.15
CA LYS A 28 -4.56 17.58 25.46
C LYS A 28 -6.09 17.58 25.40
N THR A 29 -6.71 16.75 26.23
CA THR A 29 -8.17 16.52 26.19
C THR A 29 -8.91 17.12 27.39
N SER A 30 -8.19 17.45 28.46
CA SER A 30 -8.72 18.19 29.61
C SER A 30 -7.71 19.24 30.12
N PRO A 31 -8.17 20.31 30.79
CA PRO A 31 -7.28 21.31 31.35
C PRO A 31 -6.33 20.70 32.38
N LEU A 32 -5.10 21.19 32.39
CA LEU A 32 -4.08 20.86 33.37
C LEU A 32 -4.03 21.95 34.42
N HIS A 33 -3.86 21.57 35.68
CA HIS A 33 -3.54 22.55 36.73
C HIS A 33 -2.25 23.30 36.37
N PHE A 34 -2.17 24.59 36.72
CA PHE A 34 -1.06 25.46 36.34
C PHE A 34 0.32 24.88 36.70
N SER A 35 0.44 24.30 37.90
CA SER A 35 1.70 23.66 38.36
C SER A 35 2.12 22.45 37.52
N VAL A 36 1.16 21.72 36.94
CA VAL A 36 1.41 20.58 36.05
C VAL A 36 1.73 21.08 34.64
N GLN A 37 1.05 22.12 34.17
CA GLN A 37 1.36 22.77 32.89
C GLN A 37 2.79 23.29 32.85
N ALA A 38 3.25 24.00 33.89
CA ALA A 38 4.63 24.51 33.96
C ALA A 38 5.70 23.39 34.03
N LYS A 39 5.32 22.19 34.52
CA LYS A 39 6.20 21.01 34.47
C LYS A 39 6.19 20.37 33.09
N LEU A 40 5.02 20.29 32.45
CA LEU A 40 4.88 19.82 31.07
C LEU A 40 5.74 20.66 30.12
N ASP A 41 5.69 21.99 30.21
CA ASP A 41 6.47 22.88 29.34
C ASP A 41 7.99 22.66 29.51
N ARG A 42 8.44 22.37 30.74
CA ARG A 42 9.84 21.98 31.02
C ARG A 42 10.20 20.62 30.42
N ILE A 43 9.29 19.65 30.46
CA ILE A 43 9.49 18.34 29.82
C ILE A 43 9.64 18.52 28.32
N LEU A 44 8.75 19.29 27.68
CA LEU A 44 8.81 19.56 26.24
C LEU A 44 10.14 20.20 25.86
N ALA A 45 10.57 21.23 26.60
CA ALA A 45 11.85 21.89 26.36
C ALA A 45 13.05 20.93 26.52
N ARG A 46 13.07 20.14 27.60
CA ARG A 46 14.13 19.14 27.86
C ARG A 46 14.20 18.09 26.75
N LEU A 47 13.05 17.61 26.28
CA LEU A 47 12.97 16.61 25.22
C LEU A 47 13.08 17.23 23.82
N GLY A 48 13.19 18.56 23.68
CA GLY A 48 13.22 19.23 22.39
C GLY A 48 11.92 19.07 21.58
N LEU A 49 10.81 18.77 22.24
CA LEU A 49 9.51 18.58 21.63
C LEU A 49 8.77 19.92 21.49
N ARG A 50 8.05 20.08 20.39
CA ARG A 50 7.25 21.28 20.14
C ARG A 50 5.78 20.92 20.02
N ALA A 51 4.99 21.48 20.92
CA ALA A 51 3.54 21.43 20.79
C ALA A 51 3.06 22.37 19.69
N ARG A 52 1.97 21.99 19.03
CA ARG A 52 1.29 22.76 17.98
C ARG A 52 -0.20 22.81 18.28
N LEU A 53 -0.88 23.78 17.68
CA LEU A 53 -2.34 23.82 17.67
C LEU A 53 -2.84 23.14 16.39
N VAL A 54 -3.39 21.93 16.52
CA VAL A 54 -4.06 21.20 15.44
C VAL A 54 -5.56 21.29 15.72
N ASP A 55 -6.34 21.85 14.80
CA ASP A 55 -7.79 22.08 14.98
C ASP A 55 -8.14 22.78 16.30
N ARG A 56 -7.34 23.80 16.66
CA ARG A 56 -7.44 24.57 17.92
C ARG A 56 -7.15 23.76 19.19
N ARG A 57 -6.60 22.55 19.06
CA ARG A 57 -6.21 21.68 20.19
C ARG A 57 -4.71 21.62 20.31
N TRP A 58 -4.24 21.62 21.55
CA TRP A 58 -2.84 21.40 21.84
C TRP A 58 -2.49 19.95 21.51
N THR A 59 -1.53 19.74 20.60
CA THR A 59 -1.05 18.42 20.19
C THR A 59 0.48 18.43 20.11
N CYS A 60 1.12 17.35 20.54
CA CYS A 60 2.57 17.17 20.52
C CYS A 60 2.92 15.82 19.89
N VAL A 61 3.93 15.81 19.01
CA VAL A 61 4.47 14.60 18.39
C VAL A 61 5.83 14.28 19.01
N THR A 62 6.05 13.03 19.41
CA THR A 62 7.20 12.61 20.23
C THR A 62 8.26 11.82 19.45
N ASP A 63 7.97 11.35 18.25
CA ASP A 63 8.82 10.46 17.45
C ASP A 63 9.47 9.35 18.33
N SER A 64 10.79 9.19 18.29
CA SER A 64 11.55 8.19 19.07
C SER A 64 11.55 8.42 20.59
N LYS A 65 11.04 9.56 21.08
CA LYS A 65 11.02 9.91 22.52
C LYS A 65 9.70 9.55 23.21
N ARG A 66 8.83 8.76 22.56
CA ARG A 66 7.51 8.36 23.08
C ARG A 66 7.58 7.85 24.52
N LYS A 67 8.45 6.87 24.80
CA LYS A 67 8.56 6.23 26.11
C LYS A 67 9.01 7.21 27.20
N GLU A 68 10.09 7.94 26.94
CA GLU A 68 10.62 8.96 27.87
C GLU A 68 9.59 10.06 28.16
N PHE A 69 8.80 10.46 27.15
CA PHE A 69 7.72 11.42 27.31
C PHE A 69 6.60 10.90 28.20
N ILE A 70 6.11 9.68 27.97
CA ILE A 70 5.07 9.04 28.79
C ILE A 70 5.53 8.92 30.25
N ASP A 71 6.74 8.41 30.48
CA ASP A 71 7.30 8.26 31.83
C ASP A 71 7.39 9.62 32.56
N SER A 72 7.77 10.66 31.84
CA SER A 72 7.85 12.02 32.37
C SER A 72 6.46 12.60 32.71
N LEU A 73 5.44 12.31 31.90
CA LEU A 73 4.06 12.73 32.17
C LEU A 73 3.51 12.08 33.44
N TRP A 74 3.75 10.79 33.62
CA TRP A 74 3.37 10.09 34.85
C TRP A 74 4.14 10.63 36.07
N GLY A 75 5.42 10.95 35.92
CA GLY A 75 6.25 11.54 36.98
C GLY A 75 5.76 12.91 37.47
N ILE A 76 4.97 13.65 36.69
CA ILE A 76 4.38 14.92 37.09
C ILE A 76 2.91 14.81 37.54
N GLY A 77 2.37 13.59 37.58
CA GLY A 77 0.98 13.32 37.96
C GLY A 77 -0.04 13.70 36.91
N ALA A 78 0.35 13.82 35.63
CA ALA A 78 -0.61 13.99 34.55
C ALA A 78 -1.28 12.65 34.23
N SER A 79 -2.61 12.65 34.10
CA SER A 79 -3.35 11.48 33.61
C SER A 79 -3.18 11.36 32.09
N VAL A 80 -2.76 10.20 31.62
CA VAL A 80 -2.48 9.92 30.20
C VAL A 80 -3.22 8.65 29.80
N HIS A 81 -3.85 8.66 28.63
CA HIS A 81 -4.41 7.47 28.01
C HIS A 81 -3.64 7.14 26.73
N THR A 82 -2.99 5.98 26.69
CA THR A 82 -2.18 5.53 25.54
C THR A 82 -2.94 4.56 24.64
N LEU A 83 -2.37 4.24 23.48
CA LEU A 83 -2.89 3.16 22.63
C LEU A 83 -2.86 1.79 23.34
N ASP A 84 -1.89 1.54 24.20
CA ASP A 84 -1.85 0.35 25.08
C ASP A 84 -3.05 0.29 26.02
N ASP A 85 -3.46 1.42 26.60
CA ASP A 85 -4.66 1.48 27.45
C ASP A 85 -5.93 1.27 26.64
N HIS A 86 -5.97 1.77 25.40
CA HIS A 86 -7.08 1.49 24.48
C HIS A 86 -7.19 -0.01 24.17
N ALA A 87 -6.08 -0.68 23.88
CA ALA A 87 -6.05 -2.13 23.65
C ALA A 87 -6.57 -2.92 24.87
N LYS A 88 -6.29 -2.47 26.10
CA LYS A 88 -6.88 -3.05 27.34
C LYS A 88 -8.38 -2.81 27.48
N VAL A 89 -8.93 -1.74 26.91
CA VAL A 89 -10.38 -1.52 26.84
C VAL A 89 -10.99 -2.47 25.82
N LEU A 90 -10.37 -2.62 24.65
CA LEU A 90 -10.81 -3.54 23.60
C LEU A 90 -10.81 -4.99 24.08
N SER A 91 -9.81 -5.42 24.86
CA SER A 91 -9.74 -6.79 25.42
C SER A 91 -10.87 -7.13 26.40
N ARG A 92 -11.50 -6.12 27.00
CA ARG A 92 -12.66 -6.31 27.88
C ARG A 92 -13.96 -6.40 27.09
N LEU A 93 -14.02 -5.70 25.95
CA LEU A 93 -15.17 -5.66 25.07
C LEU A 93 -15.27 -6.93 24.23
N TYR A 94 -14.15 -7.36 23.66
CA TYR A 94 -14.06 -8.54 22.82
C TYR A 94 -13.47 -9.70 23.61
N LYS A 95 -14.23 -10.78 23.69
CA LYS A 95 -13.76 -12.06 24.25
C LYS A 95 -13.85 -13.13 23.18
N PRO A 96 -12.92 -14.09 23.15
CA PRO A 96 -13.00 -15.24 22.26
C PRO A 96 -14.08 -16.21 22.76
N GLU A 97 -15.35 -15.82 22.67
CA GLU A 97 -16.47 -16.73 22.88
C GLU A 97 -16.78 -17.46 21.56
N ILE A 98 -17.03 -18.77 21.65
CA ILE A 98 -17.42 -19.57 20.50
C ILE A 98 -18.95 -19.54 20.42
N ARG A 99 -19.48 -18.81 19.44
CA ARG A 99 -20.85 -18.99 19.00
C ARG A 99 -20.82 -19.48 17.56
N THR A 100 -21.37 -20.67 17.34
CA THR A 100 -21.62 -21.18 15.99
C THR A 100 -22.99 -20.71 15.53
N PRO A 101 -23.16 -20.40 14.24
CA PRO A 101 -24.50 -20.22 13.68
C PRO A 101 -25.37 -21.46 13.97
N GLY A 102 -26.66 -21.23 14.17
CA GLY A 102 -27.65 -22.29 14.34
C GLY A 102 -28.01 -22.96 13.01
N LYS A 103 -29.04 -23.83 13.05
CA LYS A 103 -29.61 -24.48 11.86
C LYS A 103 -30.02 -23.44 10.80
N THR A 104 -29.99 -23.84 9.54
CA THR A 104 -30.57 -23.05 8.44
C THR A 104 -32.09 -23.03 8.55
N VAL A 105 -32.67 -21.84 8.36
CA VAL A 105 -34.10 -21.59 8.46
C VAL A 105 -34.56 -20.72 7.29
N PRO A 106 -35.78 -20.92 6.77
CA PRO A 106 -36.36 -20.02 5.79
C PRO A 106 -36.84 -18.73 6.47
N VAL A 107 -36.56 -17.58 5.87
CA VAL A 107 -37.04 -16.26 6.30
C VAL A 107 -37.62 -15.49 5.14
N GLU A 108 -38.66 -14.68 5.41
CA GLU A 108 -39.24 -13.78 4.42
C GLU A 108 -38.34 -12.54 4.26
N LEU A 109 -37.90 -12.26 3.03
CA LEU A 109 -36.98 -11.18 2.69
C LEU A 109 -37.58 -10.33 1.58
N SER A 110 -37.39 -9.01 1.59
CA SER A 110 -37.93 -8.16 0.53
C SER A 110 -37.17 -8.33 -0.79
N ASP A 111 -37.89 -8.57 -1.89
CA ASP A 111 -37.35 -8.83 -3.24
C ASP A 111 -36.65 -7.66 -3.93
N SER A 112 -36.87 -6.43 -3.46
CA SER A 112 -36.37 -5.20 -4.09
C SER A 112 -34.94 -4.82 -3.64
N GLN A 113 -34.34 -5.60 -2.73
CA GLN A 113 -33.09 -5.26 -2.06
C GLN A 113 -32.11 -6.43 -2.10
N SER A 114 -30.81 -6.14 -2.08
CA SER A 114 -29.81 -7.19 -1.94
C SER A 114 -29.61 -7.53 -0.47
N TRP A 115 -29.55 -8.84 -0.22
CA TRP A 115 -29.37 -9.40 1.10
C TRP A 115 -28.09 -10.21 1.12
N ASP A 116 -27.26 -9.98 2.12
CA ASP A 116 -26.07 -10.76 2.38
C ASP A 116 -26.14 -11.32 3.81
N GLU A 117 -25.66 -12.54 4.00
CA GLU A 117 -25.45 -13.15 5.29
C GLU A 117 -23.96 -13.14 5.64
N PHE A 118 -23.62 -12.89 6.91
CA PHE A 118 -22.24 -13.01 7.35
C PHE A 118 -21.81 -14.49 7.33
N ASP A 119 -20.73 -14.81 6.62
CA ASP A 119 -20.10 -16.12 6.68
C ASP A 119 -18.97 -16.13 7.71
N PRO A 120 -19.09 -16.90 8.79
CA PRO A 120 -18.05 -17.01 9.81
C PRO A 120 -16.71 -17.54 9.30
N LYS A 121 -16.69 -18.36 8.25
CA LYS A 121 -15.47 -19.01 7.77
C LYS A 121 -14.60 -18.03 6.99
N SER A 122 -15.18 -17.40 5.97
CA SER A 122 -14.49 -16.41 5.14
C SER A 122 -14.44 -15.03 5.79
N ARG A 123 -15.18 -14.81 6.88
CA ARG A 123 -15.37 -13.51 7.53
C ARG A 123 -15.83 -12.42 6.56
N ASN A 124 -16.68 -12.79 5.62
CA ASN A 124 -17.19 -11.92 4.58
C ASN A 124 -18.72 -11.98 4.50
N TRP A 125 -19.31 -10.98 3.84
CA TRP A 125 -20.73 -10.96 3.51
C TRP A 125 -20.95 -11.78 2.24
N ILE A 126 -21.78 -12.82 2.32
CA ILE A 126 -22.12 -13.69 1.19
C ILE A 126 -23.57 -13.42 0.77
N PRO A 127 -23.85 -13.25 -0.54
CA PRO A 127 -25.22 -13.04 -1.02
C PRO A 127 -26.16 -14.17 -0.61
N VAL A 128 -27.35 -13.83 -0.14
CA VAL A 128 -28.42 -14.77 0.17
C VAL A 128 -29.24 -15.02 -1.11
N GLU A 129 -29.39 -16.29 -1.49
CA GLU A 129 -30.27 -16.68 -2.58
C GLU A 129 -31.74 -16.53 -2.18
N ILE A 130 -32.50 -15.75 -2.97
CA ILE A 130 -33.92 -15.48 -2.71
C ILE A 130 -34.78 -16.29 -3.69
N SER A 131 -35.64 -17.15 -3.16
CA SER A 131 -36.64 -17.88 -3.94
C SER A 131 -37.91 -17.05 -4.09
N LYS A 132 -38.34 -16.85 -5.34
CA LYS A 132 -39.53 -16.07 -5.71
C LYS A 132 -40.69 -16.98 -6.10
N LYS A 133 -41.34 -17.60 -5.12
CA LYS A 133 -42.56 -18.40 -5.34
C LYS A 133 -43.81 -17.58 -4.99
N ALA A 134 -44.40 -17.81 -3.81
CA ALA A 134 -45.58 -17.05 -3.34
C ALA A 134 -45.21 -15.87 -2.42
N LYS A 135 -44.08 -16.02 -1.70
CA LYS A 135 -43.40 -15.00 -0.92
C LYS A 135 -41.92 -15.10 -1.23
N SER A 136 -41.25 -13.97 -1.12
CA SER A 136 -39.82 -13.80 -1.31
C SER A 136 -39.10 -14.37 -0.10
N THR A 137 -38.51 -15.56 -0.21
CA THR A 137 -37.90 -16.26 0.94
C THR A 137 -36.44 -16.58 0.69
N GLY A 138 -35.58 -16.28 1.68
CA GLY A 138 -34.18 -16.69 1.69
C GLY A 138 -33.90 -17.76 2.75
N THR A 139 -32.86 -18.56 2.55
CA THR A 139 -32.38 -19.53 3.56
C THR A 139 -31.18 -18.94 4.28
N VAL A 140 -31.27 -18.82 5.60
CA VAL A 140 -30.26 -18.15 6.44
C VAL A 140 -30.02 -18.95 7.72
N HIS A 141 -28.91 -18.72 8.42
CA HIS A 141 -28.62 -19.37 9.68
C HIS A 141 -29.26 -18.64 10.86
N LEU A 142 -29.84 -19.40 11.79
CA LEU A 142 -30.38 -18.86 13.03
C LEU A 142 -29.27 -18.26 13.92
N GLY A 143 -29.52 -17.09 14.50
CA GLY A 143 -28.57 -16.38 15.35
C GLY A 143 -27.47 -15.63 14.60
N ASN A 144 -27.48 -15.67 13.26
CA ASN A 144 -26.55 -14.97 12.39
C ASN A 144 -27.02 -13.55 12.05
N ILE A 145 -26.24 -12.86 11.21
CA ILE A 145 -26.43 -11.46 10.85
C ILE A 145 -26.70 -11.36 9.36
N LEU A 146 -27.73 -10.59 9.03
CA LEU A 146 -28.07 -10.21 7.68
C LEU A 146 -27.78 -8.74 7.46
N ARG A 147 -27.16 -8.44 6.33
CA ARG A 147 -26.96 -7.10 5.81
C ARG A 147 -27.89 -6.91 4.63
N ARG A 148 -28.68 -5.86 4.69
CA ARG A 148 -29.58 -5.45 3.62
C ARG A 148 -29.07 -4.16 3.03
N SER A 149 -28.81 -4.17 1.72
CA SER A 149 -28.36 -2.98 0.99
C SER A 149 -29.51 -2.46 0.12
N GLY A 150 -29.86 -1.19 0.32
CA GLY A 150 -30.91 -0.50 -0.42
C GLY A 150 -30.52 0.92 -0.78
N ILE A 151 -31.47 1.68 -1.35
CA ILE A 151 -31.29 3.07 -1.77
C ILE A 151 -30.93 3.96 -0.58
N ASP A 152 -31.49 3.67 0.59
CA ASP A 152 -31.27 4.44 1.84
C ASP A 152 -29.99 4.01 2.59
N GLY A 153 -29.16 3.15 1.99
CA GLY A 153 -27.93 2.65 2.57
C GLY A 153 -28.02 1.23 3.10
N LYS A 154 -27.17 0.90 4.08
CA LYS A 154 -27.05 -0.44 4.67
C LYS A 154 -27.81 -0.51 5.98
N THR A 155 -28.56 -1.59 6.17
CA THR A 155 -29.25 -1.91 7.43
C THR A 155 -28.94 -3.33 7.84
N TYR A 156 -28.89 -3.57 9.15
CA TYR A 156 -28.42 -4.85 9.70
C TYR A 156 -29.53 -5.49 10.55
N PHE A 157 -29.64 -6.81 10.45
CA PHE A 157 -30.65 -7.58 11.14
C PHE A 157 -30.02 -8.81 11.77
N ARG A 158 -30.55 -9.24 12.91
CA ARG A 158 -30.23 -10.52 13.53
C ARG A 158 -31.39 -11.49 13.35
N THR A 159 -31.07 -12.72 12.96
CA THR A 159 -32.05 -13.80 12.87
C THR A 159 -32.28 -14.39 14.26
N ASN A 160 -33.52 -14.31 14.77
CA ASN A 160 -33.89 -14.86 16.06
C ASN A 160 -35.11 -15.78 15.93
N GLU A 161 -35.24 -16.72 16.85
CA GLU A 161 -36.42 -17.58 17.00
C GLU A 161 -37.29 -16.98 18.10
N ASP A 162 -38.54 -16.69 17.77
CA ASP A 162 -39.58 -16.26 18.69
C ASP A 162 -40.69 -17.34 18.74
N LYS A 163 -41.61 -17.23 19.70
CA LYS A 163 -42.68 -18.22 19.94
C LYS A 163 -43.55 -18.49 18.70
N ASP A 164 -43.70 -17.49 17.83
CA ASP A 164 -44.55 -17.54 16.64
C ASP A 164 -43.77 -17.80 15.33
N GLY A 165 -42.43 -17.92 15.38
CA GLY A 165 -41.59 -18.21 14.21
C GLY A 165 -40.25 -17.49 14.20
N ILE A 166 -39.59 -17.47 13.04
CA ILE A 166 -38.31 -16.78 12.86
C ILE A 166 -38.55 -15.30 12.55
N VAL A 167 -37.89 -14.43 13.31
CA VAL A 167 -38.01 -12.97 13.17
C VAL A 167 -36.67 -12.32 12.89
N LEU A 168 -36.70 -11.23 12.12
CA LEU A 168 -35.55 -10.38 11.83
C LEU A 168 -35.57 -9.16 12.74
N VAL A 169 -34.65 -9.12 13.71
CA VAL A 169 -34.55 -8.00 14.66
C VAL A 169 -33.55 -6.98 14.13
N PRO A 170 -33.94 -5.71 13.89
CA PRO A 170 -33.00 -4.69 13.45
C PRO A 170 -31.94 -4.43 14.52
N ILE A 171 -30.70 -4.27 14.08
CA ILE A 171 -29.56 -3.95 14.94
C ILE A 171 -28.74 -2.81 14.33
N GLU A 172 -28.07 -2.06 15.19
CA GLU A 172 -27.11 -1.04 14.76
C GLU A 172 -25.91 -1.69 14.04
N GLU A 173 -25.32 -0.96 13.09
CA GLU A 173 -24.13 -1.42 12.36
C GLU A 173 -23.02 -1.86 13.31
N ARG A 174 -22.70 -1.03 14.30
CA ARG A 174 -21.72 -1.35 15.34
C ARG A 174 -22.00 -2.68 16.04
N ALA A 175 -23.26 -2.92 16.41
CA ALA A 175 -23.66 -4.18 17.04
C ALA A 175 -23.50 -5.37 16.07
N ALA A 176 -23.75 -5.17 14.78
CA ALA A 176 -23.55 -6.18 13.75
C ALA A 176 -22.08 -6.61 13.65
N TYR A 177 -21.14 -5.68 13.51
CA TYR A 177 -19.72 -6.03 13.44
C TYR A 177 -19.20 -6.69 14.73
N ASN A 178 -19.71 -6.27 15.89
CA ASN A 178 -19.37 -6.90 17.17
C ASN A 178 -19.85 -8.35 17.23
N ILE A 179 -21.10 -8.62 16.82
CA ILE A 179 -21.63 -9.99 16.77
C ILE A 179 -20.87 -10.81 15.71
N ALA A 180 -20.51 -10.22 14.56
CA ALA A 180 -19.76 -10.89 13.51
C ALA A 180 -18.40 -11.38 14.04
N SER A 181 -17.70 -10.56 14.82
CA SER A 181 -16.43 -10.95 15.47
C SER A 181 -16.58 -12.13 16.44
N ILE A 182 -17.74 -12.26 17.10
CA ILE A 182 -18.05 -13.36 18.02
C ILE A 182 -18.39 -14.64 17.22
N LEU A 183 -19.13 -14.52 16.13
CA LEU A 183 -19.51 -15.66 15.28
C LEU A 183 -18.33 -16.18 14.45
N ALA A 184 -17.41 -15.30 14.06
CA ALA A 184 -16.29 -15.61 13.19
C ALA A 184 -15.46 -16.81 13.68
N TRP A 185 -15.02 -17.60 12.71
CA TRP A 185 -14.09 -18.69 12.96
C TRP A 185 -12.67 -18.16 13.13
N LYS A 186 -11.84 -18.95 13.82
CA LYS A 186 -10.42 -18.62 13.94
C LYS A 186 -9.79 -18.66 12.54
N ILE A 187 -9.13 -17.58 12.16
CA ILE A 187 -8.29 -17.52 10.96
C ILE A 187 -6.85 -17.28 11.39
N THR A 188 -5.93 -17.66 10.54
CA THR A 188 -4.53 -17.26 10.64
C THR A 188 -4.21 -16.39 9.44
N ILE A 189 -3.61 -15.25 9.67
CA ILE A 189 -3.13 -14.36 8.62
C ILE A 189 -1.60 -14.37 8.59
N SER A 190 -1.07 -14.11 7.40
CA SER A 190 0.37 -13.99 7.22
C SER A 190 0.83 -12.59 7.61
N TRP A 191 2.01 -12.50 8.23
CA TRP A 191 2.72 -11.24 8.42
C TRP A 191 4.18 -11.41 8.00
N LYS A 192 4.88 -10.30 7.83
CA LYS A 192 6.28 -10.30 7.42
C LYS A 192 7.06 -9.19 8.11
N SER A 193 8.28 -9.44 8.54
CA SER A 193 9.21 -8.38 8.94
C SER A 193 10.01 -7.83 7.74
N ASP A 194 10.49 -6.60 7.84
CA ASP A 194 11.51 -6.10 6.94
C ASP A 194 12.86 -6.80 7.15
N ASN A 195 13.81 -6.49 6.26
CA ASN A 195 15.17 -7.05 6.28
C ASN A 195 15.97 -6.62 7.51
N THR A 196 15.60 -5.52 8.17
CA THR A 196 16.24 -5.04 9.40
C THR A 196 15.61 -5.62 10.66
N GLY A 197 14.42 -6.22 10.55
CA GLY A 197 13.63 -6.71 11.69
C GLY A 197 13.02 -5.59 12.54
N GLU A 198 13.05 -4.35 12.06
CA GLU A 198 12.55 -3.17 12.78
C GLU A 198 11.06 -2.93 12.52
N HIS A 199 10.57 -3.33 11.35
CA HIS A 199 9.21 -3.09 10.93
C HIS A 199 8.49 -4.38 10.51
N VAL A 200 7.19 -4.44 10.77
CA VAL A 200 6.31 -5.54 10.42
C VAL A 200 5.18 -5.06 9.52
N PHE A 201 4.90 -5.82 8.46
CA PHE A 201 3.85 -5.56 7.48
C PHE A 201 2.66 -6.49 7.68
N LEU A 202 1.47 -5.91 7.60
CA LEU A 202 0.19 -6.59 7.70
C LEU A 202 -0.70 -6.19 6.52
N ASP A 203 -1.16 -7.17 5.74
CA ASP A 203 -2.21 -6.94 4.75
C ASP A 203 -3.58 -6.93 5.44
N THR A 204 -4.24 -5.78 5.38
CA THR A 204 -5.57 -5.60 5.98
C THR A 204 -6.69 -6.32 5.21
N ASN A 205 -6.49 -6.68 3.94
CA ASN A 205 -7.48 -7.46 3.19
C ASN A 205 -7.65 -8.87 3.77
N ASP A 206 -6.58 -9.44 4.33
CA ASP A 206 -6.58 -10.77 4.94
C ASP A 206 -7.38 -10.81 6.25
N LEU A 207 -7.66 -9.65 6.86
CA LEU A 207 -8.42 -9.56 8.12
C LEU A 207 -9.91 -9.88 7.95
N GLY A 208 -10.44 -9.71 6.73
CA GLY A 208 -11.87 -9.76 6.45
C GLY A 208 -12.65 -8.70 7.26
N ILE A 209 -13.88 -9.03 7.63
CA ILE A 209 -14.72 -8.16 8.46
C ILE A 209 -14.21 -8.14 9.91
N ILE A 210 -13.83 -6.96 10.38
CA ILE A 210 -13.45 -6.69 11.77
C ILE A 210 -14.23 -5.49 12.32
N PRO A 211 -14.41 -5.37 13.64
CA PRO A 211 -15.05 -4.19 14.24
C PRO A 211 -14.28 -2.90 14.00
N ASP A 212 -15.01 -1.80 13.84
CA ASP A 212 -14.44 -0.47 13.57
C ASP A 212 -13.47 0.00 14.66
N GLU A 213 -13.70 -0.38 15.93
CA GLU A 213 -12.79 0.02 17.01
C GLU A 213 -11.45 -0.72 16.93
N ILE A 214 -11.45 -1.97 16.45
CA ILE A 214 -10.22 -2.74 16.19
C ILE A 214 -9.52 -2.16 14.96
N SER A 215 -10.26 -1.91 13.87
CA SER A 215 -9.72 -1.30 12.65
C SER A 215 -9.08 0.06 12.96
N SER A 216 -9.80 0.93 13.67
CA SER A 216 -9.32 2.25 14.06
C SER A 216 -8.10 2.18 14.98
N PHE A 217 -8.03 1.21 15.89
CA PHE A 217 -6.85 0.97 16.70
C PHE A 217 -5.62 0.61 15.84
N LEU A 218 -5.77 -0.30 14.88
CA LEU A 218 -4.68 -0.68 13.96
C LEU A 218 -4.17 0.52 13.16
N GLU A 219 -5.09 1.35 12.65
CA GLU A 219 -4.73 2.53 11.85
C GLU A 219 -4.10 3.66 12.67
N ARG A 220 -4.37 3.71 13.98
CA ARG A 220 -3.72 4.67 14.89
C ARG A 220 -2.34 4.23 15.35
N LEU A 221 -2.14 2.91 15.45
CA LEU A 221 -0.87 2.32 15.88
C LEU A 221 0.12 2.19 14.71
N GLY A 222 -0.38 1.76 13.55
CA GLY A 222 0.40 1.54 12.34
C GLY A 222 0.43 2.75 11.41
N THR A 223 1.24 2.64 10.36
CA THR A 223 1.29 3.60 9.25
C THR A 223 0.90 2.90 7.96
N ARG A 224 0.05 3.52 7.13
CA ARG A 224 -0.29 2.97 5.83
C ARG A 224 0.92 3.05 4.91
N ASP A 225 1.22 1.95 4.23
CA ASP A 225 2.22 1.96 3.18
C ASP A 225 1.80 2.93 2.06
N ARG A 226 2.76 3.70 1.55
CA ARG A 226 2.49 4.75 0.56
C ARG A 226 2.15 4.20 -0.82
N LYS A 227 2.62 2.98 -1.13
CA LYS A 227 2.43 2.34 -2.45
C LYS A 227 1.20 1.44 -2.42
N THR A 228 0.93 0.82 -1.28
CA THR A 228 -0.12 -0.17 -1.12
C THR A 228 -1.02 0.20 0.06
N SER A 229 -2.17 0.81 -0.25
CA SER A 229 -3.06 1.40 0.76
C SER A 229 -3.68 0.40 1.74
N HIS A 230 -3.68 -0.91 1.43
CA HIS A 230 -4.17 -1.99 2.28
C HIS A 230 -3.08 -2.60 3.18
N ILE A 231 -1.83 -2.16 3.07
CA ILE A 231 -0.76 -2.62 3.95
C ILE A 231 -0.57 -1.62 5.10
N LEU A 232 -0.61 -2.13 6.32
CA LEU A 232 -0.21 -1.41 7.52
C LEU A 232 1.19 -1.84 7.95
N VAL A 233 2.01 -0.85 8.27
CA VAL A 233 3.39 -1.01 8.76
C VAL A 233 3.43 -0.65 10.24
N PHE A 234 3.92 -1.57 11.05
CA PHE A 234 4.08 -1.44 12.49
C PHE A 234 5.57 -1.52 12.85
N ASP A 235 5.98 -0.90 13.96
CA ASP A 235 7.29 -1.23 14.51
C ASP A 235 7.21 -2.57 15.23
N THR A 236 8.28 -3.35 15.20
CA THR A 236 8.32 -4.70 15.78
C THR A 236 7.93 -4.71 17.26
N GLU A 237 8.29 -3.66 18.02
CA GLU A 237 7.92 -3.52 19.43
C GLU A 237 6.40 -3.41 19.66
N ASP A 238 5.67 -2.79 18.74
CA ASP A 238 4.21 -2.62 18.84
C ASP A 238 3.44 -3.80 18.25
N PHE A 239 4.09 -4.63 17.44
CA PHE A 239 3.42 -5.72 16.74
C PHE A 239 2.88 -6.79 17.69
N GLU A 240 3.49 -6.97 18.86
CA GLU A 240 2.93 -7.84 19.91
C GLU A 240 1.57 -7.33 20.43
N LEU A 241 1.39 -6.01 20.51
CA LEU A 241 0.10 -5.41 20.88
C LEU A 241 -0.95 -5.62 19.76
N VAL A 242 -0.52 -5.56 18.50
CA VAL A 242 -1.37 -5.90 17.34
C VAL A 242 -1.82 -7.35 17.40
N LYS A 243 -0.87 -8.29 17.61
CA LYS A 243 -1.17 -9.72 17.74
C LYS A 243 -2.17 -9.99 18.85
N SER A 244 -1.92 -9.42 20.02
CA SER A 244 -2.80 -9.56 21.18
C SER A 244 -4.22 -9.04 20.88
N THR A 245 -4.32 -7.85 20.27
CA THR A 245 -5.60 -7.21 19.99
C THR A 245 -6.43 -7.96 18.95
N LEU A 246 -5.80 -8.39 17.86
CA LEU A 246 -6.46 -9.20 16.83
C LEU A 246 -6.77 -10.62 17.31
N GLY A 247 -6.00 -11.13 18.27
CA GLY A 247 -6.28 -12.37 18.99
C GLY A 247 -7.64 -12.35 19.72
N TYR A 248 -8.09 -11.20 20.23
CA TYR A 248 -9.39 -11.07 20.90
C TYR A 248 -10.57 -11.37 19.97
N ILE A 249 -10.39 -11.19 18.66
CA ILE A 249 -11.35 -11.52 17.60
C ILE A 249 -10.90 -12.74 16.78
N LYS A 250 -10.12 -13.64 17.39
CA LYS A 250 -9.71 -14.95 16.84
C LYS A 250 -8.88 -14.88 15.56
N ILE A 251 -8.11 -13.81 15.38
CA ILE A 251 -7.13 -13.72 14.29
C ILE A 251 -5.76 -14.08 14.87
N GLY A 252 -5.24 -15.23 14.41
CA GLY A 252 -3.89 -15.67 14.68
C GLY A 252 -2.93 -15.22 13.59
N PHE A 253 -1.64 -15.46 13.81
CA PHE A 253 -0.57 -14.98 12.95
C PHE A 253 0.41 -16.11 12.66
N GLU A 254 0.83 -16.23 11.41
CA GLU A 254 1.94 -17.07 10.98
C GLU A 254 2.93 -16.20 10.20
N ASP A 255 4.22 -16.43 10.44
CA ASP A 255 5.27 -15.79 9.65
C ASP A 255 5.21 -16.33 8.21
N SER A 256 5.22 -15.44 7.22
CA SER A 256 5.10 -15.85 5.82
C SER A 256 6.42 -16.41 5.28
N PRO A 257 6.49 -17.71 4.89
CA PRO A 257 7.69 -18.26 4.23
C PRO A 257 7.80 -17.83 2.76
N ALA A 258 6.72 -17.31 2.17
CA ALA A 258 6.65 -16.91 0.78
C ALA A 258 6.96 -15.41 0.65
N GLY A 259 8.11 -15.10 0.07
CA GLY A 259 8.61 -13.74 -0.10
C GLY A 259 7.69 -12.88 -0.96
N THR A 260 6.78 -12.15 -0.33
CA THR A 260 6.21 -10.94 -0.92
C THR A 260 7.28 -9.85 -0.84
N ILE A 261 7.84 -9.48 -1.98
CA ILE A 261 8.82 -8.41 -2.12
C ILE A 261 8.11 -7.11 -1.79
N ILE A 262 8.47 -6.49 -0.66
CA ILE A 262 8.14 -5.10 -0.36
C ILE A 262 9.47 -4.33 -0.44
N PRO A 263 9.53 -3.25 -1.23
CA PRO A 263 10.77 -2.56 -1.59
C PRO A 263 11.42 -1.97 -0.35
N GLU A 264 12.72 -2.22 -0.22
CA GLU A 264 13.57 -1.81 0.90
C GLU A 264 13.36 -0.33 1.27
N LYS A 265 13.46 -0.05 2.57
CA LYS A 265 13.61 1.30 3.14
C LYS A 265 14.79 1.94 2.42
N LYS A 266 14.48 2.83 1.49
CA LYS A 266 15.41 3.32 0.48
C LYS A 266 16.60 4.01 1.15
N SER A 267 17.73 3.31 1.19
CA SER A 267 18.98 3.84 1.72
C SER A 267 19.49 4.99 0.84
N ASP A 268 19.98 6.05 1.48
CA ASP A 268 20.77 7.12 0.85
C ASP A 268 22.19 6.66 0.50
N ALA A 269 22.58 5.44 0.91
CA ALA A 269 23.86 4.86 0.54
C ALA A 269 23.90 4.53 -0.96
N ALA A 270 25.06 4.80 -1.58
CA ALA A 270 25.30 4.43 -2.96
C ALA A 270 25.26 2.91 -3.12
N ILE A 271 24.45 2.45 -4.06
CA ILE A 271 24.35 1.05 -4.48
C ILE A 271 25.60 0.72 -5.30
N LEU A 272 26.21 -0.44 -5.05
CA LEU A 272 27.33 -0.90 -5.86
C LEU A 272 26.88 -1.11 -7.31
N ILE A 273 27.67 -0.67 -8.28
CA ILE A 273 27.33 -0.81 -9.70
C ILE A 273 27.15 -2.29 -10.08
N SER A 274 27.87 -3.19 -9.42
CA SER A 274 27.73 -4.65 -9.58
C SER A 274 26.35 -5.20 -9.20
N GLN A 275 25.60 -4.49 -8.35
CA GLN A 275 24.25 -4.86 -7.89
C GLN A 275 23.15 -4.31 -8.81
N ILE A 276 23.49 -3.46 -9.78
CA ILE A 276 22.53 -2.86 -10.72
C ILE A 276 22.34 -3.78 -11.93
N GLU A 277 21.10 -3.87 -12.44
CA GLU A 277 20.79 -4.65 -13.63
C GLU A 277 21.60 -4.17 -14.85
N LYS A 278 22.53 -5.01 -15.32
CA LYS A 278 23.49 -4.69 -16.39
C LYS A 278 22.82 -4.20 -17.68
N LYS A 279 21.66 -4.75 -18.05
CA LYS A 279 20.93 -4.35 -19.26
C LYS A 279 20.41 -2.90 -19.16
N ARG A 280 19.94 -2.48 -17.99
CA ARG A 280 19.43 -1.11 -17.76
C ARG A 280 20.55 -0.08 -17.70
N LEU A 281 21.64 -0.43 -17.03
CA LEU A 281 22.84 0.40 -17.00
C LEU A 281 23.44 0.56 -18.40
N GLY A 282 23.33 -0.49 -19.22
CA GLY A 282 23.70 -0.48 -20.63
C GLY A 282 22.94 0.55 -21.46
N VAL A 283 21.64 0.77 -21.19
CA VAL A 283 20.83 1.81 -21.87
C VAL A 283 21.39 3.20 -21.57
N LEU A 284 21.56 3.54 -20.29
CA LEU A 284 22.14 4.82 -19.88
C LEU A 284 23.50 5.02 -20.55
N SER A 285 24.33 3.98 -20.52
CA SER A 285 25.71 4.04 -21.04
C SER A 285 25.75 4.21 -22.56
N GLY A 286 24.94 3.44 -23.30
CA GLY A 286 24.84 3.52 -24.75
C GLY A 286 24.37 4.89 -25.22
N ILE A 287 23.34 5.45 -24.59
CA ILE A 287 22.80 6.76 -24.98
C ILE A 287 23.81 7.88 -24.68
N ILE A 288 24.51 7.84 -23.54
CA ILE A 288 25.57 8.82 -23.24
C ILE A 288 26.70 8.75 -24.27
N GLN A 289 27.11 7.54 -24.67
CA GLN A 289 28.12 7.35 -25.70
C GLN A 289 27.65 7.87 -27.07
N GLU A 290 26.39 7.64 -27.45
CA GLU A 290 25.80 8.23 -28.66
C GLU A 290 25.78 9.77 -28.62
N MET A 291 25.58 10.37 -27.45
CA MET A 291 25.70 11.82 -27.27
C MET A 291 27.17 12.32 -27.27
N GLY A 292 28.15 11.44 -27.40
CA GLY A 292 29.59 11.75 -27.43
C GLY A 292 30.23 11.86 -26.05
N GLY A 293 29.59 11.33 -25.01
CA GLY A 293 30.16 11.24 -23.65
C GLY A 293 31.10 10.04 -23.48
N VAL A 294 32.10 10.18 -22.62
CA VAL A 294 33.00 9.09 -22.21
C VAL A 294 32.62 8.64 -20.80
N ILE A 295 32.59 7.32 -20.59
CA ILE A 295 32.11 6.70 -19.36
C ILE A 295 33.20 5.83 -18.76
N ALA A 296 33.46 6.01 -17.47
CA ALA A 296 34.29 5.13 -16.67
C ALA A 296 33.47 4.61 -15.48
N ILE A 297 33.32 3.28 -15.40
CA ILE A 297 32.59 2.63 -14.32
C ILE A 297 33.52 2.43 -13.12
N GLN A 298 33.07 2.88 -11.95
CA GLN A 298 33.73 2.67 -10.66
C GLN A 298 32.89 1.68 -9.81
N ASN A 299 33.33 1.38 -8.59
CA ASN A 299 32.67 0.38 -7.74
C ASN A 299 31.25 0.77 -7.34
N ASP A 300 31.02 2.04 -6.99
CA ASP A 300 29.77 2.60 -6.45
C ASP A 300 29.22 3.79 -7.27
N SER A 301 29.89 4.14 -8.37
CA SER A 301 29.52 5.28 -9.20
C SER A 301 29.97 5.13 -10.66
N ILE A 302 29.46 6.01 -11.52
CA ILE A 302 29.83 6.13 -12.92
C ILE A 302 30.36 7.55 -13.15
N ALA A 303 31.63 7.65 -13.53
CA ALA A 303 32.20 8.90 -13.99
C ALA A 303 31.85 9.12 -15.47
N ILE A 304 31.19 10.24 -15.77
CA ILE A 304 30.81 10.63 -17.13
C ILE A 304 31.49 11.95 -17.45
N SER A 305 32.22 11.99 -18.56
CA SER A 305 32.88 13.21 -19.06
C SER A 305 32.37 13.61 -20.45
N GLY A 306 32.33 14.91 -20.69
CA GLY A 306 31.98 15.52 -21.97
C GLY A 306 32.71 16.85 -22.18
N LYS A 307 32.27 17.62 -23.18
CA LYS A 307 32.94 18.87 -23.60
C LYS A 307 33.07 19.92 -22.50
N ARG A 308 32.15 19.94 -21.53
CA ARG A 308 32.08 20.95 -20.45
C ARG A 308 32.58 20.46 -19.08
N GLY A 309 33.16 19.27 -18.99
CA GLY A 309 33.72 18.73 -17.75
C GLY A 309 33.32 17.28 -17.49
N ALA A 310 33.31 16.89 -16.22
CA ALA A 310 32.94 15.55 -15.77
C ALA A 310 32.02 15.60 -14.54
N ILE A 311 31.20 14.57 -14.40
CA ILE A 311 30.32 14.34 -13.24
C ILE A 311 30.44 12.89 -12.78
N ASN A 312 30.19 12.66 -11.50
CA ASN A 312 30.05 11.33 -10.93
C ASN A 312 28.58 11.05 -10.65
N VAL A 313 28.05 9.98 -11.25
CA VAL A 313 26.69 9.50 -11.04
C VAL A 313 26.70 8.33 -10.07
N SER A 314 26.10 8.49 -8.91
CA SER A 314 25.88 7.41 -7.94
C SER A 314 24.41 7.01 -7.94
N PHE A 315 24.13 5.73 -7.72
CA PHE A 315 22.75 5.23 -7.69
C PHE A 315 22.34 5.00 -6.25
N VAL A 316 21.17 5.50 -5.87
CA VAL A 316 20.60 5.33 -4.54
C VAL A 316 19.27 4.62 -4.64
N GLN A 317 18.81 4.04 -3.54
CA GLN A 317 17.48 3.47 -3.52
C GLN A 317 16.41 4.55 -3.45
N ASP A 318 16.70 5.77 -2.96
CA ASP A 318 15.71 6.86 -2.78
C ASP A 318 14.97 7.20 -4.08
N ASP A 319 13.68 7.52 -3.99
CA ASP A 319 12.84 7.95 -5.12
C ASP A 319 13.23 9.34 -5.64
N LYS A 320 14.07 10.09 -4.91
CA LYS A 320 14.48 11.44 -5.28
C LYS A 320 15.91 11.44 -5.81
N SER A 321 16.06 11.88 -7.06
CA SER A 321 17.37 12.22 -7.61
C SER A 321 17.81 13.59 -7.06
N ALA A 322 19.06 13.68 -6.59
CA ALA A 322 19.63 14.90 -6.01
C ALA A 322 20.91 15.30 -6.76
N GLN A 323 21.19 16.59 -6.80
CA GLN A 323 22.40 17.12 -7.45
C GLN A 323 23.17 17.94 -6.42
N ASP A 324 24.45 17.66 -6.25
CA ASP A 324 25.33 18.42 -5.37
C ASP A 324 26.71 18.57 -6.02
N GLY A 325 27.06 19.79 -6.43
CA GLY A 325 28.29 20.03 -7.16
C GLY A 325 28.41 19.05 -8.34
N THR A 326 29.59 18.48 -8.58
CA THR A 326 29.87 17.50 -9.64
C THR A 326 29.29 16.10 -9.39
N ALA A 327 28.61 15.87 -8.27
CA ALA A 327 27.94 14.61 -7.95
C ALA A 327 26.45 14.67 -8.32
N VAL A 328 25.98 13.61 -8.98
CA VAL A 328 24.57 13.40 -9.30
C VAL A 328 24.14 12.09 -8.65
N ARG A 329 23.17 12.16 -7.75
CA ARG A 329 22.53 10.98 -7.15
C ARG A 329 21.27 10.66 -7.94
N VAL A 330 21.19 9.43 -8.44
CA VAL A 330 20.10 8.95 -9.28
C VAL A 330 19.36 7.82 -8.56
N SER A 331 18.04 7.93 -8.46
CA SER A 331 17.22 6.80 -8.03
C SER A 331 17.44 5.61 -8.97
N ILE A 332 17.72 4.42 -8.43
CA ILE A 332 17.79 3.20 -9.24
C ILE A 332 16.47 2.91 -9.98
N SER A 333 15.33 3.30 -9.41
CA SER A 333 14.02 3.13 -10.06
C SER A 333 13.89 3.95 -11.34
N ALA A 334 14.67 5.04 -11.47
CA ALA A 334 14.67 5.83 -12.69
C ALA A 334 15.32 5.09 -13.88
N LEU A 335 16.11 4.04 -13.63
CA LEU A 335 16.61 3.14 -14.69
C LEU A 335 15.53 2.18 -15.19
N SER A 336 14.44 2.00 -14.43
CA SER A 336 13.31 1.13 -14.78
C SER A 336 12.14 1.89 -15.39
N GLU A 337 12.21 3.21 -15.47
CA GLU A 337 11.14 4.07 -16.00
C GLU A 337 11.68 4.99 -17.13
N PRO A 338 11.22 4.84 -18.39
CA PRO A 338 11.76 5.58 -19.53
C PRO A 338 11.71 7.11 -19.39
N SER A 339 10.61 7.65 -18.88
CA SER A 339 10.42 9.09 -18.69
C SER A 339 11.41 9.67 -17.68
N ARG A 340 11.62 8.97 -16.56
CA ARG A 340 12.58 9.38 -15.53
C ARG A 340 14.02 9.27 -16.03
N LEU A 341 14.34 8.25 -16.83
CA LEU A 341 15.65 8.14 -17.47
C LEU A 341 15.90 9.32 -18.44
N ALA A 342 14.88 9.73 -19.21
CA ALA A 342 14.97 10.88 -20.10
C ALA A 342 15.31 12.18 -19.35
N GLU A 343 14.68 12.41 -18.19
CA GLU A 343 14.98 13.57 -17.34
C GLU A 343 16.45 13.56 -16.88
N ILE A 344 16.95 12.41 -16.42
CA ILE A 344 18.35 12.26 -15.98
C ILE A 344 19.31 12.51 -17.16
N LEU A 345 19.05 11.90 -18.31
CA LEU A 345 19.85 12.09 -19.52
C LEU A 345 19.85 13.55 -19.98
N SER A 346 18.72 14.25 -19.88
CA SER A 346 18.60 15.68 -20.19
C SER A 346 19.48 16.54 -19.28
N VAL A 347 19.49 16.24 -17.96
CA VAL A 347 20.38 16.89 -16.99
C VAL A 347 21.85 16.67 -17.33
N ILE A 348 22.24 15.41 -17.55
CA ILE A 348 23.63 15.02 -17.88
C ILE A 348 24.08 15.71 -19.17
N LYS A 349 23.25 15.67 -20.21
CA LYS A 349 23.46 16.30 -21.51
C LYS A 349 23.71 17.81 -21.38
N LYS A 350 22.80 18.54 -20.71
CA LYS A 350 22.91 20.00 -20.54
C LYS A 350 24.20 20.37 -19.82
N ARG A 351 24.55 19.59 -18.80
CA ARG A 351 25.68 19.85 -17.92
C ARG A 351 27.04 19.57 -18.57
N LEU A 352 27.15 18.45 -19.26
CA LEU A 352 28.40 18.04 -19.90
C LEU A 352 28.57 18.61 -21.32
N GLY A 353 27.55 19.31 -21.84
CA GLY A 353 27.57 19.86 -23.20
C GLY A 353 27.63 18.77 -24.26
N LEU A 354 26.88 17.69 -24.05
CA LEU A 354 26.80 16.57 -25.00
C LEU A 354 25.94 16.94 -26.22
N SER A 355 26.08 16.15 -27.28
CA SER A 355 25.33 16.37 -28.54
C SER A 355 23.81 16.29 -28.33
N ASP A 356 23.08 17.01 -29.16
CA ASP A 356 21.62 16.98 -29.13
C ASP A 356 21.10 15.65 -29.72
N LEU A 357 20.30 14.92 -28.94
CA LEU A 357 19.61 13.71 -29.34
C LEU A 357 18.14 13.77 -28.91
N PRO A 358 17.21 13.28 -29.75
CA PRO A 358 15.79 13.16 -29.41
C PRO A 358 15.56 12.00 -28.43
N LEU A 359 15.76 12.29 -27.13
CA LEU A 359 15.81 11.31 -26.05
C LEU A 359 14.63 10.31 -26.05
N ASP A 360 13.40 10.76 -26.28
CA ASP A 360 12.22 9.88 -26.27
C ASP A 360 12.31 8.76 -27.32
N SER A 361 12.74 9.11 -28.53
CA SER A 361 12.93 8.14 -29.62
C SER A 361 14.16 7.27 -29.40
N THR A 362 15.27 7.85 -28.91
CA THR A 362 16.50 7.12 -28.64
C THR A 362 16.32 6.10 -27.52
N ILE A 363 15.65 6.49 -26.42
CA ILE A 363 15.33 5.60 -25.31
C ILE A 363 14.44 4.46 -25.80
N SER A 364 13.41 4.75 -26.59
CA SER A 364 12.52 3.71 -27.15
C SER A 364 13.28 2.66 -27.95
N VAL A 365 14.32 3.06 -28.70
CA VAL A 365 15.16 2.13 -29.46
C VAL A 365 16.05 1.28 -28.55
N TRP A 366 16.69 1.90 -27.56
CA TRP A 366 17.60 1.22 -26.65
C TRP A 366 16.90 0.37 -25.58
N TRP A 367 15.62 0.63 -25.28
CA TRP A 367 14.91 0.03 -24.15
C TRP A 367 14.78 -1.51 -24.26
N PRO A 368 15.35 -2.30 -23.34
CA PRO A 368 15.28 -3.76 -23.39
C PRO A 368 13.91 -4.28 -22.91
N ILE A 369 13.50 -5.43 -23.45
CA ILE A 369 12.30 -6.14 -22.96
C ILE A 369 12.70 -7.15 -21.88
N ILE A 370 12.51 -6.79 -20.62
CA ILE A 370 12.85 -7.61 -19.44
C ILE A 370 11.56 -8.07 -18.74
N THR A 371 10.59 -7.16 -18.64
CA THR A 371 9.28 -7.33 -18.01
C THR A 371 8.15 -7.14 -19.02
N ASP A 372 6.92 -7.53 -18.65
CA ASP A 372 5.74 -7.29 -19.49
C ASP A 372 5.45 -5.79 -19.66
N SER A 373 5.77 -4.95 -18.67
CA SER A 373 5.68 -3.50 -18.82
C SER A 373 6.64 -2.95 -19.87
N ASP A 374 7.84 -3.53 -20.02
CA ASP A 374 8.77 -3.13 -21.09
C ASP A 374 8.23 -3.51 -22.46
N LEU A 375 7.64 -4.70 -22.57
CA LEU A 375 7.02 -5.17 -23.80
C LEU A 375 5.88 -4.24 -24.23
N GLN A 376 5.01 -3.84 -23.28
CA GLN A 376 3.96 -2.87 -23.54
C GLN A 376 4.52 -1.51 -23.97
N TYR A 377 5.52 -0.99 -23.28
CA TYR A 377 6.17 0.28 -23.63
C TYR A 377 6.77 0.24 -25.04
N VAL A 378 7.57 -0.78 -25.35
CA VAL A 378 8.21 -0.93 -26.66
C VAL A 378 7.17 -1.02 -27.79
N ILE A 379 6.10 -1.80 -27.59
CA ILE A 379 5.02 -1.94 -28.57
C ILE A 379 4.26 -0.62 -28.75
N GLN A 380 3.89 0.02 -27.64
CA GLN A 380 3.17 1.29 -27.68
C GLN A 380 3.99 2.39 -28.37
N SER A 381 5.28 2.48 -28.08
CA SER A 381 6.21 3.41 -28.73
C SER A 381 6.35 3.12 -30.23
N ALA A 382 6.47 1.85 -30.64
CA ALA A 382 6.52 1.49 -32.04
C ALA A 382 5.22 1.87 -32.78
N ILE A 383 4.05 1.59 -32.17
CA ILE A 383 2.74 1.97 -32.72
C ILE A 383 2.62 3.49 -32.85
N SER A 384 2.97 4.25 -31.81
CA SER A 384 2.84 5.72 -31.82
C SER A 384 3.70 6.37 -32.89
N TRP A 385 4.89 5.82 -33.15
CA TRP A 385 5.80 6.33 -34.18
C TRP A 385 5.45 5.86 -35.59
N TYR A 386 4.65 4.82 -35.77
CA TYR A 386 4.46 4.21 -37.09
C TYR A 386 3.83 5.15 -38.12
N SER A 387 2.86 5.98 -37.71
CA SER A 387 2.19 6.91 -38.63
C SER A 387 3.10 8.05 -39.09
N SER A 388 3.99 8.53 -38.21
CA SER A 388 4.88 9.66 -38.48
C SER A 388 6.27 9.27 -38.98
N ASN A 389 6.78 8.11 -38.56
CA ASN A 389 8.10 7.60 -38.88
C ASN A 389 8.15 6.05 -38.83
N PRO A 390 7.72 5.37 -39.92
CA PRO A 390 7.71 3.90 -39.99
C PRO A 390 9.09 3.26 -39.80
N VAL A 391 10.16 3.93 -40.25
CA VAL A 391 11.54 3.43 -40.12
C VAL A 391 11.95 3.39 -38.65
N LEU A 392 11.66 4.44 -37.89
CA LEU A 392 11.90 4.47 -36.45
C LEU A 392 11.06 3.44 -35.70
N ALA A 393 9.77 3.29 -36.05
CA ALA A 393 8.90 2.28 -35.46
C ALA A 393 9.47 0.87 -35.60
N CYS A 394 10.08 0.57 -36.76
CA CYS A 394 10.72 -0.71 -37.01
C CYS A 394 12.07 -0.84 -36.29
N LYS A 395 12.84 0.25 -36.19
CA LYS A 395 14.08 0.29 -35.41
C LYS A 395 13.84 0.02 -33.92
N ILE A 396 12.72 0.50 -33.35
CA ILE A 396 12.34 0.28 -31.95
C ILE A 396 12.21 -1.21 -31.62
N ILE A 397 11.61 -2.00 -32.51
CA ILE A 397 11.45 -3.46 -32.34
C ILE A 397 12.54 -4.28 -33.04
N GLY A 398 13.54 -3.62 -33.64
CA GLY A 398 14.34 -4.21 -34.69
C GLY A 398 15.45 -5.16 -34.22
N GLU A 399 15.84 -5.08 -32.96
CA GLU A 399 16.80 -6.01 -32.34
C GLU A 399 16.20 -7.42 -32.29
N ALA A 400 16.96 -8.44 -32.72
CA ALA A 400 16.46 -9.80 -32.91
C ALA A 400 15.71 -10.36 -31.68
N ASP A 401 16.27 -10.16 -30.49
CA ASP A 401 15.67 -10.60 -29.22
C ASP A 401 14.36 -9.86 -28.90
N LYS A 402 14.28 -8.56 -29.21
CA LYS A 402 13.06 -7.76 -29.01
C LYS A 402 12.00 -8.18 -30.02
N PHE A 403 12.41 -8.35 -31.27
CA PHE A 403 11.55 -8.69 -32.38
C PHE A 403 10.84 -10.03 -32.14
N GLU A 404 11.57 -11.05 -31.69
CA GLU A 404 10.99 -12.37 -31.45
C GLU A 404 9.97 -12.36 -30.30
N LYS A 405 10.25 -11.61 -29.22
CA LYS A 405 9.29 -11.42 -28.11
C LYS A 405 8.01 -10.71 -28.56
N VAL A 406 8.13 -9.65 -29.37
CA VAL A 406 6.99 -8.92 -29.92
C VAL A 406 6.16 -9.81 -30.85
N LYS A 407 6.82 -10.62 -31.68
CA LYS A 407 6.16 -11.57 -32.59
C LYS A 407 5.42 -12.67 -31.83
N GLN A 408 6.05 -13.27 -30.83
CA GLN A 408 5.43 -14.28 -29.98
C GLN A 408 4.19 -13.71 -29.27
N TRP A 409 4.29 -12.49 -28.73
CA TRP A 409 3.16 -11.81 -28.12
C TRP A 409 2.01 -11.53 -29.10
N HIS A 410 2.32 -11.09 -30.33
CA HIS A 410 1.31 -10.88 -31.38
C HIS A 410 0.59 -12.18 -31.77
N THR A 411 1.32 -13.29 -31.85
CA THR A 411 0.76 -14.62 -32.10
C THR A 411 -0.18 -15.06 -30.97
N ASN A 412 0.24 -14.90 -29.72
CA ASN A 412 -0.59 -15.25 -28.56
C ASN A 412 -1.92 -14.47 -28.52
N ILE A 413 -1.94 -13.21 -28.98
CA ILE A 413 -3.19 -12.44 -29.09
C ILE A 413 -4.09 -12.98 -30.20
N LYS A 414 -3.52 -13.29 -31.37
CA LYS A 414 -4.28 -13.87 -32.49
C LYS A 414 -4.91 -15.22 -32.12
N GLU A 415 -4.23 -15.99 -31.29
CA GLU A 415 -4.69 -17.28 -30.77
C GLU A 415 -5.68 -17.14 -29.59
N GLY A 416 -6.00 -15.91 -29.16
CA GLY A 416 -6.91 -15.65 -28.05
C GLY A 416 -6.36 -15.99 -26.66
N LYS A 417 -5.05 -16.31 -26.56
CA LYS A 417 -4.38 -16.65 -25.30
C LYS A 417 -4.11 -15.43 -24.42
N VAL A 418 -4.02 -14.24 -25.03
CA VAL A 418 -3.78 -12.97 -24.35
C VAL A 418 -4.77 -11.93 -24.85
N ARG A 419 -5.39 -11.17 -23.94
CA ARG A 419 -6.19 -9.99 -24.27
C ARG A 419 -5.30 -8.75 -24.22
N SER A 420 -5.43 -7.85 -25.18
CA SER A 420 -4.67 -6.59 -25.25
C SER A 420 -5.56 -5.43 -25.67
N SER A 421 -5.31 -4.26 -25.09
CA SER A 421 -5.94 -2.99 -25.45
C SER A 421 -5.15 -2.19 -26.50
N LEU A 422 -3.99 -2.69 -26.94
CA LEU A 422 -3.12 -2.02 -27.90
C LEU A 422 -3.60 -2.23 -29.35
N ASP A 423 -3.25 -1.32 -30.26
CA ASP A 423 -3.59 -1.42 -31.69
C ASP A 423 -2.80 -2.56 -32.38
N THR A 424 -3.36 -3.76 -32.30
CA THR A 424 -2.76 -4.98 -32.86
C THR A 424 -2.76 -5.03 -34.38
N ILE A 425 -3.56 -4.19 -35.04
CA ILE A 425 -3.60 -4.06 -36.51
C ILE A 425 -2.35 -3.31 -36.95
N THR A 426 -2.08 -2.16 -36.35
CA THR A 426 -0.87 -1.37 -36.63
C THR A 426 0.39 -2.15 -36.27
N LEU A 427 0.42 -2.83 -35.12
CA LEU A 427 1.54 -3.70 -34.77
C LEU A 427 1.77 -4.80 -35.83
N GLY A 428 0.70 -5.42 -36.34
CA GLY A 428 0.79 -6.41 -37.40
C GLY A 428 1.41 -5.86 -38.70
N LYS A 429 1.19 -4.58 -39.01
CA LYS A 429 1.84 -3.90 -40.16
C LYS A 429 3.33 -3.67 -39.91
N ILE A 430 3.71 -3.23 -38.70
CA ILE A 430 5.11 -3.04 -38.29
C ILE A 430 5.88 -4.36 -38.39
N ILE A 431 5.32 -5.46 -37.84
CA ILE A 431 5.96 -6.78 -37.87
C ILE A 431 6.21 -7.25 -39.31
N ARG A 432 5.21 -7.13 -40.19
CA ARG A 432 5.36 -7.51 -41.61
C ARG A 432 6.41 -6.68 -42.32
N TYR A 433 6.44 -5.37 -42.06
CA TYR A 433 7.43 -4.47 -42.65
C TYR A 433 8.85 -4.79 -42.18
N GLN A 434 9.03 -5.12 -40.90
CA GLN A 434 10.32 -5.56 -40.37
C GLN A 434 10.76 -6.90 -40.97
N GLN A 435 9.84 -7.85 -41.17
CA GLN A 435 10.12 -9.12 -41.83
C GLN A 435 10.54 -8.95 -43.29
N SER A 436 9.89 -8.05 -44.04
CA SER A 436 10.30 -7.76 -45.41
C SER A 436 11.69 -7.12 -45.48
N ASN A 437 12.05 -6.29 -44.51
CA ASN A 437 13.35 -5.63 -44.45
C ASN A 437 14.49 -6.54 -43.97
N GLN A 438 14.19 -7.58 -43.17
CA GLN A 438 15.18 -8.61 -42.80
C GLN A 438 15.43 -9.64 -43.91
N MET A 439 14.59 -9.65 -44.96
CA MET A 439 14.72 -10.54 -46.12
C MET A 439 15.42 -9.89 -47.33
N THR A 440 15.90 -8.64 -47.19
CA THR A 440 16.73 -7.96 -48.21
C THR A 440 18.19 -7.99 -47.75
N PRO A 441 19.14 -8.54 -48.54
CA PRO A 441 20.53 -8.75 -48.14
C PRO A 441 21.31 -7.44 -47.89
#